data_AF-A0A812SH83-F1
#
_entry.id   AF-A0A812SH83-F1
#
_cell.length_a   1.000
_cell.length_b   1.000
_cell.length_c   1.000
_cell.angle_alpha   90.00
_cell.angle_beta   90.00
_cell.angle_gamma   90.00
#
_symmetry.space_group_name_H-M   'P 1'
#
loop_
_entity.id
_entity.type
_entity.pdbx_description
1 polymer ?
#
loop_
_entity_poly.entity_id
_entity_poly.type
_entity_poly.pdbx_seq_one_letter_code
_entity_poly.pdbx_strand_id
1 'polypeptide(L)'
;LQTLNKRMTATSATADAVAAYLEAHPAVNRVMYPTLPSHPTYSLAQQYLTRGGPGCIWFHVGAAKKVVMSILAHGGGGPECKTSFGASSARVDPWPQQRPSNAWEWPRSENQGLEGTWLRLAVGYAEPLGETKAALDVLLAQLFPANTTVLSQPKPMKEAALPQQEAAPGLRWKRR
;
A
#
# COMPACT_ATOMS: atom_id res chain seq x y z
N LEU A 1 8.77 -4.99 -24.63
CA LEU A 1 9.62 -4.20 -23.69
C LEU A 1 9.77 -2.72 -24.08
N GLN A 2 9.62 -2.33 -25.35
CA GLN A 2 9.92 -0.96 -25.84
C GLN A 2 9.23 0.19 -25.09
N THR A 3 8.04 -0.03 -24.49
CA THR A 3 7.29 1.00 -23.75
C THR A 3 7.46 0.92 -22.23
N LEU A 4 8.33 0.05 -21.72
CA LEU A 4 8.47 -0.21 -20.28
C LEU A 4 8.82 1.05 -19.49
N ASN A 5 9.78 1.85 -19.96
CA ASN A 5 10.21 3.07 -19.27
C ASN A 5 9.04 4.06 -19.11
N LYS A 6 8.27 4.28 -20.17
CA LYS A 6 7.10 5.17 -20.13
C LYS A 6 6.04 4.67 -19.15
N ARG A 7 5.76 3.35 -19.16
CA ARG A 7 4.80 2.74 -18.23
C ARG A 7 5.26 2.86 -16.78
N MET A 8 6.53 2.61 -16.48
CA MET A 8 7.07 2.73 -15.13
C MET A 8 7.03 4.16 -14.63
N THR A 9 7.47 5.14 -15.43
CA THR A 9 7.40 6.56 -15.04
C THR A 9 5.97 7.02 -14.78
N ALA A 10 5.03 6.64 -15.66
CA ALA A 10 3.61 6.96 -15.47
C ALA A 10 3.06 6.30 -14.19
N THR A 11 3.29 5.00 -13.99
CA THR A 11 2.83 4.28 -12.80
C THR A 11 3.42 4.86 -11.52
N SER A 12 4.71 5.17 -11.49
CA SER A 12 5.37 5.77 -10.32
C SER A 12 4.78 7.13 -9.98
N ALA A 13 4.61 8.02 -10.98
CA ALA A 13 4.03 9.35 -10.76
C ALA A 13 2.58 9.26 -10.24
N THR A 14 1.77 8.36 -10.81
CA THR A 14 0.41 8.12 -10.33
C THR A 14 0.44 7.53 -8.91
N ALA A 15 1.34 6.59 -8.62
CA ALA A 15 1.45 5.98 -7.30
C ALA A 15 1.88 6.98 -6.22
N ASP A 16 2.85 7.86 -6.49
CA ASP A 16 3.23 8.94 -5.58
C ASP A 16 2.03 9.85 -5.25
N ALA A 17 1.24 10.22 -6.27
CA ALA A 17 0.06 11.07 -6.09
C ALA A 17 -1.09 10.36 -5.35
N VAL A 18 -1.31 9.06 -5.61
CA VAL A 18 -2.32 8.25 -4.91
C VAL A 18 -1.90 7.99 -3.46
N ALA A 19 -0.62 7.74 -3.20
CA ALA A 19 -0.12 7.53 -1.84
C ALA A 19 -0.33 8.77 -0.97
N ALA A 20 0.00 9.96 -1.50
CA ALA A 20 -0.26 11.23 -0.81
C ALA A 20 -1.76 11.47 -0.59
N TYR A 21 -2.60 11.10 -1.58
CA TYR A 21 -4.06 11.19 -1.45
C TYR A 21 -4.60 10.30 -0.33
N LEU A 22 -4.19 9.03 -0.29
CA LEU A 22 -4.59 8.08 0.74
C LEU A 22 -4.08 8.47 2.13
N GLU A 23 -2.89 9.08 2.23
CA GLU A 23 -2.36 9.54 3.52
C GLU A 23 -3.20 10.68 4.12
N ALA A 24 -3.84 11.49 3.29
CA ALA A 24 -4.72 12.57 3.72
C ALA A 24 -6.18 12.13 3.97
N HIS A 25 -6.54 10.90 3.59
CA HIS A 25 -7.94 10.44 3.60
C HIS A 25 -8.39 9.99 5.00
N PRO A 26 -9.54 10.46 5.53
CA PRO A 26 -9.96 10.19 6.91
C PRO A 26 -10.31 8.72 7.20
N ALA A 27 -10.74 7.97 6.19
CA ALA A 27 -11.05 6.55 6.30
C ALA A 27 -9.82 5.62 6.29
N VAL A 28 -8.61 6.19 6.06
CA VAL A 28 -7.37 5.43 5.97
C VAL A 28 -6.56 5.68 7.25
N ASN A 29 -6.26 4.62 7.99
CA ASN A 29 -5.53 4.74 9.25
C ASN A 29 -4.04 4.96 8.99
N ARG A 30 -3.49 4.31 7.95
CA ARG A 30 -2.07 4.33 7.65
C ARG A 30 -1.79 4.03 6.19
N VAL A 31 -0.72 4.62 5.65
CA VAL A 31 -0.18 4.29 4.33
C VAL A 31 1.30 3.92 4.49
N MET A 32 1.72 2.84 3.85
CA MET A 32 3.11 2.45 3.71
C MET A 32 3.52 2.59 2.25
N TYR A 33 4.32 3.63 2.00
CA TYR A 33 4.87 3.90 0.69
C TYR A 33 6.26 4.53 0.80
N PRO A 34 7.32 4.01 0.15
CA PRO A 34 8.69 4.42 0.42
C PRO A 34 8.99 5.90 0.20
N THR A 35 8.29 6.57 -0.71
CA THR A 35 8.50 7.98 -1.04
C THR A 35 7.67 8.94 -0.18
N LEU A 36 6.88 8.42 0.78
CA LEU A 36 6.22 9.27 1.77
C LEU A 36 7.15 9.56 2.95
N PRO A 37 7.20 10.80 3.47
CA PRO A 37 7.99 11.15 4.66
C PRO A 37 7.60 10.36 5.91
N SER A 38 6.39 9.81 5.96
CA SER A 38 5.90 8.97 7.05
C SER A 38 6.47 7.55 7.04
N HIS A 39 7.19 7.15 5.99
CA HIS A 39 7.78 5.83 5.87
C HIS A 39 9.15 5.74 6.56
N PRO A 40 9.46 4.66 7.32
CA PRO A 40 10.70 4.55 8.08
C PRO A 40 11.97 4.58 7.22
N THR A 41 11.87 4.17 5.96
CA THR A 41 13.01 4.16 5.02
C THR A 41 12.98 5.32 4.03
N TYR A 42 12.28 6.42 4.34
CA TYR A 42 12.14 7.56 3.43
C TYR A 42 13.49 8.14 2.97
N SER A 43 14.46 8.29 3.89
CA SER A 43 15.81 8.78 3.57
C SER A 43 16.54 7.88 2.57
N LEU A 44 16.48 6.56 2.76
CA LEU A 44 17.05 5.57 1.83
C LEU A 44 16.29 5.54 0.50
N ALA A 45 14.97 5.70 0.54
CA ALA A 45 14.15 5.76 -0.65
C ALA A 45 14.51 6.99 -1.51
N GLN A 46 14.77 8.15 -0.91
CA GLN A 46 15.26 9.30 -1.67
C GLN A 46 16.61 9.04 -2.33
N GLN A 47 17.49 8.30 -1.67
CA GLN A 47 18.82 7.97 -2.21
C GLN A 47 18.74 6.97 -3.37
N TYR A 48 17.90 5.93 -3.26
CA TYR A 48 17.89 4.82 -4.22
C TYR A 48 16.76 4.88 -5.25
N LEU A 49 15.62 5.49 -4.94
CA LEU A 49 14.43 5.58 -5.81
C LEU A 49 14.37 6.95 -6.52
N THR A 50 15.45 7.30 -7.21
CA THR A 50 15.59 8.60 -7.90
C THR A 50 14.66 8.81 -9.10
N ARG A 51 13.97 7.75 -9.55
CA ARG A 51 13.08 7.77 -10.73
C ARG A 51 11.60 7.57 -10.38
N GLY A 52 11.25 7.74 -9.09
CA GLY A 52 9.90 7.56 -8.58
C GLY A 52 9.73 6.28 -7.76
N GLY A 53 8.65 6.25 -6.98
CA GLY A 53 8.34 5.14 -6.08
C GLY A 53 7.83 3.88 -6.80
N PRO A 54 7.64 2.77 -6.06
CA PRO A 54 7.08 1.55 -6.63
C PRO A 54 5.63 1.75 -7.09
N GLY A 55 5.15 0.92 -8.02
CA GLY A 55 3.75 0.96 -8.47
C GLY A 55 2.74 0.31 -7.52
N CYS A 56 3.20 -0.13 -6.34
CA CYS A 56 2.38 -0.78 -5.32
C CYS A 56 2.37 0.06 -4.05
N ILE A 57 1.18 0.28 -3.51
CA ILE A 57 0.94 1.05 -2.28
C ILE A 57 0.24 0.13 -1.30
N TRP A 58 0.67 0.16 -0.04
CA TRP A 58 -0.02 -0.53 1.04
C TRP A 58 -0.72 0.50 1.93
N PHE A 59 -1.96 0.24 2.29
CA PHE A 59 -2.69 1.11 3.20
C PHE A 59 -3.58 0.28 4.13
N HIS A 60 -3.85 0.83 5.30
CA HIS A 60 -4.61 0.18 6.35
C HIS A 60 -5.98 0.84 6.49
N VAL A 61 -7.02 0.02 6.50
CA VAL A 61 -8.41 0.44 6.76
C VAL A 61 -8.93 -0.21 8.03
N GLY A 62 -9.68 0.54 8.84
CA GLY A 62 -10.35 0.06 10.05
C GLY A 62 -11.57 -0.83 9.77
N ALA A 63 -11.52 -1.68 8.75
CA ALA A 63 -12.59 -2.59 8.36
C ALA A 63 -12.13 -4.04 8.44
N ALA A 64 -13.03 -4.93 8.87
CA ALA A 64 -12.73 -6.35 8.95
C ALA A 64 -12.54 -6.96 7.55
N LYS A 65 -11.59 -7.90 7.42
CA LYS A 65 -11.23 -8.51 6.12
C LYS A 65 -12.42 -9.13 5.39
N LYS A 66 -13.35 -9.72 6.13
CA LYS A 66 -14.58 -10.31 5.57
C LYS A 66 -15.46 -9.26 4.88
N VAL A 67 -15.58 -8.07 5.45
CA VAL A 67 -16.35 -6.95 4.88
C VAL A 67 -15.65 -6.44 3.62
N VAL A 68 -14.34 -6.21 3.70
CA VAL A 68 -13.52 -5.80 2.56
C VAL A 68 -13.65 -6.78 1.39
N MET A 69 -13.48 -8.08 1.66
CA MET A 69 -13.62 -9.13 0.64
C MET A 69 -15.02 -9.18 0.06
N SER A 70 -16.06 -8.99 0.87
CA SER A 70 -17.44 -8.93 0.38
C SER A 70 -17.61 -7.78 -0.61
N ILE A 71 -17.20 -6.57 -0.24
CA ILE A 71 -17.33 -5.40 -1.12
C ILE A 71 -16.56 -5.59 -2.43
N LEU A 72 -15.33 -6.08 -2.33
CA LEU A 72 -14.48 -6.37 -3.48
C LEU A 72 -15.06 -7.45 -4.41
N ALA A 73 -15.76 -8.44 -3.87
CA ALA A 73 -16.39 -9.51 -4.65
C ALA A 73 -17.70 -9.08 -5.33
N HIS A 74 -18.46 -8.16 -4.72
CA HIS A 74 -19.76 -7.72 -5.25
C HIS A 74 -19.64 -6.61 -6.31
N GLY A 75 -18.43 -6.12 -6.60
CA GLY A 75 -18.15 -5.34 -7.82
C GLY A 75 -18.79 -3.95 -7.88
N GLY A 76 -18.86 -3.23 -6.76
CA GLY A 76 -19.55 -1.94 -6.63
C GLY A 76 -18.85 -0.73 -7.26
N GLY A 77 -18.07 -0.87 -8.34
CA GLY A 77 -17.43 0.27 -9.03
C GLY A 77 -16.08 0.73 -8.46
N GLY A 78 -15.47 -0.05 -7.56
CA GLY A 78 -14.09 0.16 -7.11
C GLY A 78 -13.04 -0.53 -8.00
N PRO A 79 -11.75 -0.45 -7.65
CA PRO A 79 -10.67 -1.13 -8.37
C PRO A 79 -10.87 -2.65 -8.39
N GLU A 80 -10.41 -3.31 -9.45
CA GLU A 80 -10.63 -4.74 -9.62
C GLU A 80 -9.89 -5.56 -8.55
N CYS A 81 -10.59 -6.52 -7.93
CA CYS A 81 -10.00 -7.38 -6.91
C CYS A 81 -9.13 -8.49 -7.52
N LYS A 82 -7.84 -8.20 -7.77
CA LYS A 82 -6.89 -9.14 -8.36
C LYS A 82 -5.52 -9.08 -7.69
N THR A 83 -4.93 -10.24 -7.47
CA THR A 83 -3.61 -10.42 -6.84
C THR A 83 -2.42 -10.11 -7.75
N SER A 84 -2.66 -9.72 -9.00
CA SER A 84 -1.62 -9.42 -10.00
C SER A 84 -1.36 -7.92 -10.15
N PHE A 85 -0.17 -7.57 -10.64
CA PHE A 85 0.31 -6.19 -10.77
C PHE A 85 0.77 -5.88 -12.21
N GLY A 86 0.96 -4.59 -12.53
CA GLY A 86 1.51 -4.14 -13.80
C GLY A 86 0.52 -4.09 -14.98
N ALA A 87 -0.79 -4.12 -14.68
CA ALA A 87 -1.84 -3.95 -15.68
C ALA A 87 -2.07 -2.48 -16.07
N SER A 88 -2.90 -2.27 -17.09
CA SER A 88 -3.32 -0.94 -17.52
C SER A 88 -4.17 -0.24 -16.47
N SER A 89 -5.01 -0.98 -15.74
CA SER A 89 -5.90 -0.50 -14.69
C SER A 89 -5.42 -0.85 -13.28
N ALA A 90 -5.91 -0.09 -12.31
CA ALA A 90 -5.66 -0.28 -10.90
C ALA A 90 -6.32 -1.56 -10.37
N ARG A 91 -5.61 -2.26 -9.49
CA ARG A 91 -6.05 -3.50 -8.84
C ARG A 91 -5.82 -3.43 -7.35
N VAL A 92 -6.74 -4.01 -6.60
CA VAL A 92 -6.66 -4.05 -5.14
C VAL A 92 -6.78 -5.48 -4.65
N ASP A 93 -6.07 -5.83 -3.60
CA ASP A 93 -6.25 -7.09 -2.90
C ASP A 93 -5.93 -6.95 -1.41
N PRO A 94 -6.61 -7.69 -0.53
CA PRO A 94 -6.26 -7.69 0.87
C PRO A 94 -4.94 -8.41 1.08
N TRP A 95 -4.11 -7.80 1.91
CA TRP A 95 -2.81 -8.28 2.32
C TRP A 95 -2.75 -8.35 3.86
N PRO A 96 -2.00 -9.28 4.48
CA PRO A 96 -1.37 -10.46 3.89
C PRO A 96 -2.40 -11.53 3.52
N GLN A 97 -2.05 -12.34 2.52
CA GLN A 97 -2.78 -13.58 2.22
C GLN A 97 -2.47 -14.58 3.33
N GLN A 98 -3.35 -14.70 4.32
CA GLN A 98 -3.25 -15.75 5.35
C GLN A 98 -3.08 -17.11 4.67
N ARG A 99 -1.84 -17.62 4.66
CA ARG A 99 -1.47 -18.96 4.25
C ARG A 99 -0.73 -19.58 5.42
N PRO A 100 -0.89 -20.88 5.73
CA PRO A 100 -0.15 -21.51 6.82
C PRO A 100 1.38 -21.30 6.75
N SER A 101 1.93 -21.08 5.55
CA SER A 101 3.36 -20.86 5.28
C SER A 101 3.83 -19.42 5.40
N ASN A 102 2.95 -18.45 5.66
CA ASN A 102 3.32 -17.04 5.80
C ASN A 102 3.72 -16.67 7.23
N ALA A 103 4.15 -17.65 8.03
CA ALA A 103 4.80 -17.47 9.33
C ALA A 103 6.00 -16.50 9.29
N TRP A 104 6.58 -16.27 8.10
CA TRP A 104 7.64 -15.29 7.85
C TRP A 104 7.13 -13.90 7.45
N GLU A 105 5.85 -13.77 7.13
CA GLU A 105 5.16 -12.49 6.91
C GLU A 105 4.59 -12.00 8.25
N TRP A 106 5.46 -11.36 9.02
CA TRP A 106 5.15 -10.11 9.70
C TRP A 106 3.91 -9.99 10.59
N PRO A 107 4.18 -9.82 11.89
CA PRO A 107 3.75 -8.63 12.59
C PRO A 107 5.00 -7.82 12.96
N ARG A 108 5.33 -6.73 12.23
CA ARG A 108 6.22 -5.71 12.84
C ARG A 108 5.51 -5.25 14.11
N SER A 109 6.29 -4.85 15.10
CA SER A 109 5.82 -4.03 16.21
C SER A 109 4.90 -2.89 15.75
N GLU A 110 5.17 -2.31 14.58
CA GLU A 110 4.37 -1.26 13.92
C GLU A 110 2.92 -1.67 13.54
N ASN A 111 2.62 -2.97 13.48
CA ASN A 111 1.29 -3.52 13.18
C ASN A 111 0.57 -4.04 14.43
N GLN A 112 1.23 -4.04 15.59
CA GLN A 112 0.63 -4.51 16.84
C GLN A 112 -0.41 -3.47 17.31
N GLY A 113 -1.65 -3.91 17.49
CA GLY A 113 -2.75 -3.06 17.97
C GLY A 113 -3.57 -2.34 16.89
N LEU A 114 -3.26 -2.53 15.60
CA LEU A 114 -4.10 -2.01 14.52
C LEU A 114 -5.21 -3.02 14.19
N GLU A 115 -6.42 -2.76 14.69
CA GLU A 115 -7.62 -3.50 14.28
C GLU A 115 -8.03 -3.07 12.87
N GLY A 116 -8.08 -4.02 11.94
CA GLY A 116 -8.45 -3.73 10.56
C GLY A 116 -7.79 -4.66 9.54
N THR A 117 -7.74 -4.19 8.30
CA THR A 117 -7.20 -4.94 7.17
C THR A 117 -6.22 -4.08 6.39
N TRP A 118 -5.08 -4.68 6.03
CA TRP A 118 -4.18 -4.07 5.06
C TRP A 118 -4.65 -4.38 3.65
N LEU A 119 -4.65 -3.36 2.81
CA LEU A 119 -4.94 -3.47 1.39
C LEU A 119 -3.69 -3.10 0.61
N ARG A 120 -3.44 -3.86 -0.45
CA ARG A 120 -2.43 -3.54 -1.44
C ARG A 120 -3.14 -3.01 -2.67
N LEU A 121 -2.73 -1.82 -3.12
CA LEU A 121 -3.14 -1.22 -4.38
C LEU A 121 -1.99 -1.30 -5.37
N ALA A 122 -2.19 -2.02 -6.47
CA ALA A 122 -1.31 -1.99 -7.63
C ALA A 122 -1.86 -0.98 -8.64
N VAL A 123 -1.13 0.12 -8.85
CA VAL A 123 -1.55 1.22 -9.72
C VAL A 123 -1.38 0.83 -11.19
N GLY A 124 -2.40 1.13 -12.00
CA GLY A 124 -2.36 0.92 -13.44
C GLY A 124 -1.44 1.92 -14.14
N TYR A 125 -0.84 1.53 -15.27
CA TYR A 125 0.02 2.45 -16.05
C TYR A 125 -0.74 3.34 -17.05
N ALA A 126 -2.00 3.01 -17.36
CA ALA A 126 -2.78 3.69 -18.39
C ALA A 126 -4.02 4.40 -17.82
N GLU A 127 -4.44 4.04 -16.61
CA GLU A 127 -5.56 4.67 -15.94
C GLU A 127 -5.19 6.08 -15.45
N PRO A 128 -6.01 7.10 -15.74
CA PRO A 128 -5.75 8.44 -15.28
C PRO A 128 -5.94 8.55 -13.77
N LEU A 129 -5.14 9.40 -13.14
CA LEU A 129 -5.16 9.62 -11.69
C LEU A 129 -6.57 9.92 -11.13
N GLY A 130 -7.39 10.66 -11.88
CA GLY A 130 -8.75 11.02 -11.46
C GLY A 130 -9.68 9.80 -11.35
N GLU A 131 -9.60 8.86 -12.28
CA GLU A 131 -10.41 7.64 -12.26
C GLU A 131 -9.96 6.73 -11.12
N THR A 132 -8.65 6.58 -10.91
CA THR A 132 -8.13 5.77 -9.80
C THR A 132 -8.55 6.33 -8.45
N LYS A 133 -8.53 7.66 -8.28
CA LYS A 133 -9.03 8.31 -7.05
C LYS A 133 -10.53 8.09 -6.87
N ALA A 134 -11.32 8.32 -7.92
CA ALA A 134 -12.77 8.11 -7.85
C ALA A 134 -13.14 6.65 -7.51
N ALA A 135 -12.44 5.67 -8.10
CA ALA A 135 -12.65 4.26 -7.78
C ALA A 135 -12.29 3.94 -6.32
N LEU A 136 -11.21 4.53 -5.79
CA LEU A 136 -10.85 4.41 -4.38
C LEU A 136 -11.90 5.07 -3.47
N ASP A 137 -12.44 6.23 -3.85
CA ASP A 137 -13.48 6.91 -3.07
C ASP A 137 -14.76 6.08 -2.99
N VAL A 138 -15.16 5.44 -4.08
CA VAL A 138 -16.29 4.51 -4.10
C VAL A 138 -16.04 3.33 -3.16
N LEU A 139 -14.84 2.74 -3.20
CA LEU A 139 -14.47 1.65 -2.29
C LEU A 139 -14.49 2.10 -0.82
N LEU A 140 -13.90 3.24 -0.51
CA LEU A 140 -13.81 3.77 0.85
C LEU A 140 -15.19 4.19 1.38
N ALA A 141 -16.05 4.76 0.54
CA ALA A 141 -17.43 5.09 0.88
C ALA A 141 -18.28 3.84 1.17
N GLN A 142 -18.04 2.73 0.46
CA GLN A 142 -18.71 1.45 0.73
C GLN A 142 -18.22 0.80 2.02
N LEU A 143 -16.94 0.99 2.38
CA LEU A 143 -16.37 0.48 3.62
C LEU A 143 -16.87 1.27 4.84
N PHE A 144 -17.04 2.58 4.69
CA PHE A 144 -17.44 3.49 5.75
C PHE A 144 -18.63 4.34 5.29
N PRO A 145 -19.84 3.74 5.14
CA PRO A 145 -21.03 4.52 4.89
C PRO A 145 -21.23 5.52 6.04
N ALA A 146 -21.79 6.70 5.76
CA ALA A 146 -21.83 7.90 6.60
C ALA A 146 -22.41 7.75 8.04
N ASN A 147 -22.75 6.54 8.47
CA ASN A 147 -23.25 6.20 9.80
C ASN A 147 -22.35 5.21 10.57
N THR A 148 -21.20 4.82 10.03
CA THR A 148 -20.25 3.95 10.72
C THR A 148 -19.30 4.82 11.53
N THR A 149 -19.45 4.77 12.86
CA THR A 149 -18.51 5.32 13.83
C THR A 149 -17.10 4.89 13.45
N VAL A 150 -16.35 5.81 12.85
CA VAL A 150 -14.92 5.64 12.59
C VAL A 150 -14.29 5.37 13.95
N LEU A 151 -13.69 4.19 14.12
CA LEU A 151 -12.78 3.93 15.24
C LEU A 151 -11.55 4.84 15.03
N SER A 152 -11.71 6.11 15.42
CA SER A 152 -10.71 7.14 15.59
C SER A 152 -9.94 6.80 16.89
N GLN A 153 -8.61 6.76 17.04
CA GLN A 153 -7.36 7.25 16.40
C GLN A 153 -6.19 6.45 17.08
N PRO A 154 -4.85 6.63 16.84
CA PRO A 154 -4.17 7.70 16.09
C PRO A 154 -3.02 7.27 15.13
N LYS A 155 -2.71 8.19 14.20
CA LYS A 155 -1.33 8.51 13.77
C LYS A 155 -0.68 9.25 14.95
N PRO A 156 0.42 8.78 15.60
CA PRO A 156 1.74 8.85 14.96
C PRO A 156 2.78 7.79 15.42
N MET A 157 3.87 7.68 14.68
CA MET A 157 5.19 7.73 15.33
C MET A 157 6.15 8.48 14.40
N LYS A 158 6.54 9.69 14.82
CA LYS A 158 7.81 10.27 14.38
C LYS A 158 8.92 9.44 15.02
N GLU A 159 9.89 9.09 14.19
CA GLU A 159 11.21 8.55 14.53
C GLU A 159 11.23 7.14 15.13
N ALA A 160 10.99 6.13 14.28
CA ALA A 160 11.63 4.84 14.49
C ALA A 160 13.12 5.02 14.17
N ALA A 161 13.91 5.33 15.18
CA ALA A 161 15.36 5.14 15.12
C ALA A 161 15.61 3.74 14.55
N LEU A 162 16.38 3.65 13.45
CA LEU A 162 16.82 2.37 12.94
C LEU A 162 17.44 1.61 14.12
N PRO A 163 17.02 0.36 14.44
CA PRO A 163 17.91 -0.49 15.20
C PRO A 163 19.21 -0.52 14.41
N GLN A 164 20.31 -0.09 15.03
CA GLN A 164 21.62 -0.27 14.44
C GLN A 164 21.69 -1.75 14.08
N GLN A 165 21.66 -2.04 12.78
CA GLN A 165 21.99 -3.37 12.31
C GLN A 165 23.45 -3.55 12.69
N GLU A 166 23.70 -4.23 13.79
CA GLU A 166 24.97 -4.90 13.98
C GLU A 166 25.21 -5.70 12.71
N ALA A 167 26.28 -5.33 12.00
CA ALA A 167 26.68 -5.96 10.77
C ALA A 167 26.75 -7.48 11.01
N ALA A 168 25.85 -8.22 10.39
CA ALA A 168 25.95 -9.67 10.34
C ALA A 168 27.35 -10.01 9.81
N PRO A 169 28.15 -10.85 10.52
CA PRO A 169 29.51 -11.14 10.10
C PRO A 169 29.50 -11.75 8.69
N GLY A 170 30.34 -11.17 7.82
CA GLY A 170 30.38 -11.31 6.37
C GLY A 170 29.94 -12.66 5.80
N LEU A 171 28.80 -12.66 5.11
CA LEU A 171 28.42 -13.74 4.20
C LEU A 171 29.30 -13.65 2.94
N ARG A 172 30.42 -14.39 2.95
CA ARG A 172 31.26 -14.61 1.76
C ARG A 172 30.49 -15.50 0.78
N TRP A 173 29.93 -14.89 -0.26
CA TRP A 173 29.43 -15.62 -1.42
C TRP A 173 30.61 -16.31 -2.11
N LYS A 174 30.77 -17.63 -1.90
CA LYS A 174 31.64 -18.45 -2.75
C LYS A 174 30.96 -18.60 -4.10
N ARG A 175 31.50 -17.94 -5.13
CA ARG A 175 31.15 -18.24 -6.52
C ARG A 175 31.49 -19.72 -6.77
N ARG A 176 30.52 -20.51 -7.20
CA ARG A 176 30.75 -21.76 -7.91
C ARG A 176 30.70 -21.48 -9.40
#